data_AF-A0A7X7YV41-F1
#
_entry.id   AF-A0A7X7YV41-F1
#
_cell.length_a   1.000
_cell.length_b   1.000
_cell.length_c   1.000
_cell.angle_alpha   90.00
_cell.angle_beta   90.00
_cell.angle_gamma   90.00
#
_symmetry.space_group_name_H-M   'P 1'
#
loop_
_entity.id
_entity.type
_entity.pdbx_description
1 polymer ?
#
loop_
_entity_poly.entity_id
_entity_poly.type
_entity_poly.pdbx_seq_one_letter_code
_entity_poly.pdbx_strand_id
1 'polypeptide(L)'
;MCRVEPPHSARLSTLGSSPSQTQRGNVVARWRGFLDSPDAEILAVGFNYGKAYGDIGIGRQGNFLQWGYSDPPSKMTEAGRRLFINCIHYIHRFEGKGPLIRRQSSDRSSAVSLAKIITRISGDRKEFLLGQFPAELCDKYNSDPDGLAKYYQENIEWVYRDKVFTVDEDLKTLGIDSNRKVETLIRLFELLNNPTHAATARRLLDRYTDGHTTFNFKNGCDRIFFTDVGGYKFMVVPEGYLDTK
;
A
#
# COMPACT_ATOMS: atom_id res chain seq x y z
N MET A 1 -9.76 49.49 -20.33
CA MET A 1 -9.51 48.35 -21.23
C MET A 1 -8.47 47.47 -20.54
N CYS A 2 -8.93 46.42 -19.86
CA CYS A 2 -8.07 45.50 -19.10
C CYS A 2 -7.21 44.66 -20.05
N ARG A 3 -5.90 44.61 -19.81
CA ARG A 3 -5.06 43.50 -20.26
C ARG A 3 -4.82 42.61 -19.04
N VAL A 4 -5.32 41.38 -19.15
CA VAL A 4 -5.11 40.31 -18.18
C VAL A 4 -3.80 39.62 -18.57
N GLU A 5 -2.79 39.67 -17.70
CA GLU A 5 -1.61 38.81 -17.83
C GLU A 5 -1.86 37.47 -17.11
N PRO A 6 -1.39 36.33 -17.67
CA PRO A 6 -1.62 35.02 -17.08
C PRO A 6 -0.76 34.82 -15.81
N PRO A 7 -1.22 34.02 -14.82
CA PRO A 7 -0.46 33.78 -13.61
C PRO A 7 0.80 32.97 -13.93
N HIS A 8 1.94 33.51 -13.51
CA HIS A 8 3.21 32.79 -13.49
C HIS A 8 3.05 31.43 -12.81
N SER A 9 3.37 30.36 -13.52
CA SER A 9 3.42 29.03 -12.92
C SER A 9 4.47 29.03 -11.81
N ALA A 10 4.08 28.62 -10.61
CA ALA A 10 4.99 28.44 -9.49
C ALA A 10 5.92 27.26 -9.80
N ARG A 11 7.05 27.54 -10.46
CA ARG A 11 8.19 26.62 -10.50
C ARG A 11 8.85 26.65 -9.13
N LEU A 12 8.69 25.59 -8.34
CA LEU A 12 9.60 25.27 -7.25
C LEU A 12 10.93 24.87 -7.87
N SER A 13 11.80 25.86 -8.13
CA SER A 13 13.16 25.64 -8.59
C SER A 13 14.01 25.10 -7.45
N THR A 14 14.53 23.88 -7.62
CA THR A 14 15.70 23.40 -6.87
C THR A 14 16.92 24.16 -7.38
N LEU A 15 17.47 25.04 -6.55
CA LEU A 15 18.70 25.78 -6.83
C LEU A 15 19.89 24.82 -7.01
N GLY A 16 20.63 25.07 -8.10
CA GLY A 16 22.09 24.92 -8.26
C GLY A 16 22.78 23.74 -7.56
N SER A 17 23.12 22.73 -8.36
CA SER A 17 24.01 21.63 -8.00
C SER A 17 25.46 22.10 -7.78
N SER A 18 25.92 22.09 -6.53
CA SER A 18 27.34 22.00 -6.17
C SER A 18 27.67 20.52 -5.80
N PRO A 19 28.75 19.93 -6.32
CA PRO A 19 29.05 18.51 -6.13
C PRO A 19 29.82 18.30 -4.82
N SER A 20 29.16 18.48 -3.67
CA SER A 20 29.57 17.81 -2.44
C SER A 20 28.45 17.85 -1.40
N GLN A 21 28.30 16.72 -0.71
CA GLN A 21 27.56 16.49 0.54
C GLN A 21 26.10 16.03 0.49
N THR A 22 25.97 14.79 0.95
CA THR A 22 24.80 14.08 1.49
C THR A 22 23.66 13.81 0.52
N GLN A 23 23.61 12.57 0.03
CA GLN A 23 22.40 11.95 -0.49
C GLN A 23 21.35 11.89 0.63
N ARG A 24 20.63 12.99 0.84
CA ARG A 24 19.49 13.03 1.76
C ARG A 24 18.35 12.26 1.10
N GLY A 25 18.14 11.04 1.57
CA GLY A 25 17.00 10.24 1.15
C GLY A 25 15.71 10.96 1.57
N ASN A 26 14.85 11.29 0.60
CA ASN A 26 13.47 11.62 0.92
C ASN A 26 12.76 10.32 1.33
N VAL A 27 12.09 10.31 2.49
CA VAL A 27 11.22 9.19 2.85
C VAL A 27 10.05 9.19 1.88
N VAL A 28 9.84 8.06 1.20
CA VAL A 28 8.79 7.90 0.20
C VAL A 28 7.76 6.93 0.76
N ALA A 29 6.52 7.37 0.95
CA ALA A 29 5.44 6.42 0.88
C ALA A 29 4.98 6.28 -0.56
N ARG A 30 4.94 5.03 -1.00
CA ARG A 30 4.27 4.68 -2.25
C ARG A 30 2.78 4.95 -2.08
N TRP A 31 2.15 5.41 -3.14
CA TRP A 31 0.69 5.59 -3.13
C TRP A 31 -0.06 4.26 -3.06
N ARG A 32 0.55 3.21 -3.61
CA ARG A 32 -0.04 1.86 -3.66
C ARG A 32 -0.18 1.30 -2.26
N GLY A 33 -1.41 0.94 -1.90
CA GLY A 33 -1.78 0.40 -0.60
C GLY A 33 -1.90 1.42 0.53
N PHE A 34 -1.64 2.71 0.27
CA PHE A 34 -1.74 3.75 1.31
C PHE A 34 -3.19 3.99 1.75
N LEU A 35 -4.11 3.97 0.78
CA LEU A 35 -5.55 4.17 1.01
C LEU A 35 -6.30 2.87 1.31
N ASP A 36 -5.59 1.74 1.46
CA ASP A 36 -6.22 0.47 1.86
C ASP A 36 -6.70 0.50 3.32
N SER A 37 -6.17 1.43 4.13
CA SER A 37 -6.60 1.60 5.51
C SER A 37 -7.65 2.70 5.61
N PRO A 38 -8.76 2.47 6.32
CA PRO A 38 -9.73 3.51 6.64
C PRO A 38 -9.06 4.72 7.30
N ASP A 39 -9.65 5.89 7.09
CA ASP A 39 -9.17 7.16 7.67
C ASP A 39 -7.73 7.54 7.25
N ALA A 40 -7.23 6.95 6.16
CA ALA A 40 -6.04 7.39 5.46
C ALA A 40 -6.40 8.39 4.34
N GLU A 41 -5.58 9.43 4.15
CA GLU A 41 -5.81 10.46 3.14
C GLU A 41 -4.49 10.96 2.55
N ILE A 42 -4.45 11.15 1.23
CA ILE A 42 -3.33 11.81 0.53
C ILE A 42 -3.64 13.30 0.47
N LEU A 43 -2.89 14.12 1.20
CA LEU A 43 -3.05 15.58 1.23
C LEU A 43 -2.32 16.26 0.07
N ALA A 44 -1.16 15.72 -0.29
CA ALA A 44 -0.40 16.19 -1.44
C ALA A 44 0.39 15.05 -2.09
N VAL A 45 0.28 14.94 -3.41
CA VAL A 45 1.14 14.06 -4.20
C VAL A 45 2.56 14.63 -4.23
N GLY A 46 3.54 13.76 -4.09
CA GLY A 46 4.95 14.07 -4.19
C GLY A 46 5.35 14.16 -5.65
N PHE A 47 5.88 15.31 -6.06
CA PHE A 47 6.34 15.53 -7.43
C PHE A 47 7.86 15.69 -7.45
N ASN A 48 8.59 14.57 -7.38
CA ASN A 48 10.06 14.56 -7.36
C ASN A 48 10.62 13.59 -8.40
N TYR A 49 11.81 13.90 -8.94
CA TYR A 49 12.55 13.02 -9.84
C TYR A 49 12.87 11.70 -9.13
N GLY A 50 12.58 10.57 -9.78
CA GLY A 50 12.76 9.23 -9.20
C GLY A 50 11.56 8.69 -8.40
N LYS A 51 10.47 9.45 -8.25
CA LYS A 51 9.20 8.95 -7.69
C LYS A 51 8.23 8.54 -8.80
N ALA A 52 7.41 7.53 -8.52
CA ALA A 52 6.30 7.20 -9.42
C ALA A 52 5.23 8.29 -9.32
N TYR A 53 4.52 8.55 -10.42
CA TYR A 53 3.35 9.42 -10.38
C TYR A 53 2.34 8.92 -9.33
N GLY A 54 1.85 9.85 -8.51
CA GLY A 54 0.92 9.56 -7.42
C GLY A 54 1.58 9.29 -6.07
N ASP A 55 2.89 8.98 -6.00
CA ASP A 55 3.61 8.77 -4.73
C ASP A 55 3.41 9.95 -3.78
N ILE A 56 3.45 9.68 -2.48
CA ILE A 56 2.88 10.60 -1.50
C ILE A 56 3.97 11.56 -1.01
N GLY A 57 3.67 12.86 -1.10
CA GLY A 57 4.47 13.92 -0.49
C GLY A 57 4.01 14.20 0.92
N ILE A 58 2.69 14.31 1.10
CA ILE A 58 2.03 14.51 2.40
C ILE A 58 0.80 13.61 2.45
N GLY A 59 0.68 12.84 3.52
CA GLY A 59 -0.50 12.03 3.78
C GLY A 59 -0.80 11.98 5.28
N ARG A 60 -1.96 11.44 5.64
CA ARG A 60 -2.31 11.18 7.03
C ARG A 60 -2.94 9.81 7.20
N GLN A 61 -2.93 9.33 8.44
CA GLN A 61 -3.85 8.31 8.93
C GLN A 61 -4.32 8.71 10.33
N GLY A 62 -5.60 9.01 10.50
CA GLY A 62 -6.07 9.69 11.72
C GLY A 62 -5.29 10.98 12.00
N ASN A 63 -4.84 11.17 13.24
CA ASN A 63 -4.00 12.28 13.67
C ASN A 63 -2.48 11.97 13.54
N PHE A 64 -2.10 11.15 12.56
CA PHE A 64 -0.70 10.87 12.25
C PHE A 64 -0.34 11.48 10.89
N LEU A 65 0.52 12.50 10.89
CA LEU A 65 1.01 13.14 9.67
C LEU A 65 2.21 12.39 9.12
N GLN A 66 2.15 12.02 7.84
CA GLN A 66 3.32 11.61 7.08
C GLN A 66 3.86 12.78 6.26
N TRP A 67 5.11 13.16 6.53
CA TRP A 67 5.81 14.25 5.86
C TRP A 67 6.99 13.74 5.04
N GLY A 68 6.88 13.78 3.72
CA GLY A 68 7.85 13.19 2.79
C GLY A 68 9.05 14.05 2.40
N TYR A 69 9.25 15.20 3.06
CA TYR A 69 10.37 16.11 2.81
C TYR A 69 11.42 15.97 3.90
N SER A 70 12.68 15.79 3.50
CA SER A 70 13.80 15.41 4.40
C SER A 70 14.68 16.58 4.86
N ASP A 71 14.48 17.78 4.33
CA ASP A 71 15.27 18.93 4.73
C ASP A 71 14.88 19.44 6.13
N PRO A 72 15.85 19.93 6.92
CA PRO A 72 15.60 20.43 8.26
C PRO A 72 14.72 21.67 8.23
N PRO A 73 14.01 21.98 9.33
CA PRO A 73 13.16 23.17 9.42
C PRO A 73 13.85 24.49 9.04
N SER A 74 15.16 24.60 9.27
CA SER A 74 15.96 25.78 8.90
C SER A 74 16.10 25.99 7.39
N LYS A 75 15.87 24.96 6.58
CA LYS A 75 15.88 25.00 5.11
C LYS A 75 14.49 25.07 4.50
N MET A 76 13.42 25.06 5.31
CA MET A 76 12.07 25.21 4.77
C MET A 76 11.88 26.62 4.22
N THR A 77 11.36 26.72 3.01
CA THR A 77 10.85 27.99 2.49
C THR A 77 9.67 28.46 3.35
N GLU A 78 9.37 29.75 3.31
CA GLU A 78 8.21 30.29 4.03
C GLU A 78 6.90 29.60 3.63
N ALA A 79 6.73 29.31 2.33
CA ALA A 79 5.58 28.54 1.84
C ALA A 79 5.56 27.10 2.41
N GLY A 80 6.71 26.43 2.48
CA GLY A 80 6.83 25.10 3.08
C GLY A 80 6.47 25.08 4.56
N ARG A 81 6.90 26.10 5.32
CA ARG A 81 6.55 26.25 6.75
C ARG A 81 5.05 26.45 6.94
N ARG A 82 4.43 27.32 6.13
CA ARG A 82 2.97 27.54 6.17
C ARG A 82 2.19 26.28 5.82
N LEU A 83 2.62 25.56 4.77
CA LEU A 83 2.01 24.28 4.39
C LEU A 83 2.08 23.27 5.53
N PHE A 84 3.24 23.13 6.18
CA PHE A 84 3.41 22.21 7.31
C PHE A 84 2.47 22.54 8.48
N ILE A 85 2.39 23.82 8.87
CA ILE A 85 1.48 24.28 9.93
C ILE A 85 0.01 24.03 9.53
N ASN A 86 -0.36 24.31 8.29
CA ASN A 86 -1.71 24.05 7.79
C ASN A 86 -2.06 22.57 7.83
N CYS A 87 -1.12 21.68 7.50
CA CYS A 87 -1.32 20.24 7.61
C CYS A 87 -1.53 19.80 9.07
N ILE A 88 -0.75 20.31 10.02
CA ILE A 88 -0.94 20.03 11.45
C ILE A 88 -2.33 20.51 11.91
N HIS A 89 -2.69 21.74 11.56
CA HIS A 89 -4.00 22.30 11.90
C HIS A 89 -5.14 21.49 11.28
N TYR A 90 -4.98 21.05 10.02
CA TYR A 90 -5.95 20.21 9.34
C TYR A 90 -6.16 18.89 10.08
N ILE A 91 -5.08 18.19 10.46
CA ILE A 91 -5.20 16.87 11.09
C ILE A 91 -5.62 16.92 12.55
N HIS A 92 -5.53 18.07 13.21
CA HIS A 92 -5.96 18.25 14.60
C HIS A 92 -7.43 17.84 14.83
N ARG A 93 -8.29 17.95 13.80
CA ARG A 93 -9.69 17.46 13.86
C ARG A 93 -9.82 15.95 14.12
N PHE A 94 -8.75 15.18 13.91
CA PHE A 94 -8.70 13.74 14.15
C PHE A 94 -8.09 13.41 15.52
N GLU A 95 -7.95 14.37 16.44
CA GLU A 95 -7.35 14.17 17.75
C GLU A 95 -7.91 12.94 18.50
N GLY A 96 -7.00 12.12 19.00
CA GLY A 96 -7.29 10.82 19.63
C GLY A 96 -7.28 9.63 18.66
N LYS A 97 -7.25 9.85 17.33
CA LYS A 97 -7.18 8.78 16.33
C LYS A 97 -5.73 8.46 15.97
N GLY A 98 -5.23 7.29 16.38
CA GLY A 98 -3.92 6.77 16.00
C GLY A 98 -3.95 5.96 14.70
N PRO A 99 -2.81 5.68 14.06
CA PRO A 99 -2.76 4.87 12.84
C PRO A 99 -3.29 3.45 13.11
N LEU A 100 -4.16 2.94 12.23
CA LEU A 100 -4.78 1.62 12.36
C LEU A 100 -3.83 0.48 12.00
N ILE A 101 -2.87 0.73 11.10
CA ILE A 101 -1.96 -0.30 10.59
C ILE A 101 -0.52 0.20 10.57
N ARG A 102 0.41 -0.74 10.74
CA ARG A 102 1.83 -0.54 10.39
C ARG A 102 2.10 -1.27 9.08
N ARG A 103 2.91 -0.68 8.20
CA ARG A 103 3.32 -1.35 6.97
C ARG A 103 4.19 -2.57 7.30
N GLN A 104 3.72 -3.74 6.89
CA GLN A 104 4.40 -5.03 7.03
C GLN A 104 4.78 -5.64 5.68
N SER A 105 4.12 -5.22 4.59
CA SER A 105 4.32 -5.79 3.26
C SER A 105 4.32 -4.75 2.13
N SER A 106 4.69 -5.20 0.95
CA SER A 106 4.48 -4.48 -0.31
C SER A 106 3.08 -4.77 -0.83
N ASP A 107 2.51 -3.84 -1.59
CA ASP A 107 1.20 -4.00 -2.19
C ASP A 107 1.21 -5.03 -3.35
N ARG A 108 0.06 -5.59 -3.72
CA ARG A 108 -0.04 -6.64 -4.76
C ARG A 108 0.44 -6.19 -6.14
N SER A 109 0.24 -4.92 -6.48
CA SER A 109 0.64 -4.42 -7.79
C SER A 109 2.16 -4.24 -7.92
N SER A 110 2.90 -4.34 -6.80
CA SER A 110 4.34 -4.52 -6.83
C SER A 110 4.74 -5.82 -7.53
N ALA A 111 3.97 -6.91 -7.46
CA ALA A 111 4.26 -8.14 -8.19
C ALA A 111 4.36 -7.89 -9.71
N VAL A 112 3.34 -7.23 -10.26
CA VAL A 112 3.28 -6.85 -11.69
C VAL A 112 4.41 -5.89 -12.06
N SER A 113 4.63 -4.88 -11.21
CA SER A 113 5.63 -3.83 -11.49
C SER A 113 7.05 -4.37 -11.47
N LEU A 114 7.36 -5.27 -10.53
CA LEU A 114 8.67 -5.91 -10.42
C LEU A 114 8.92 -6.89 -11.56
N ALA A 115 7.90 -7.66 -11.96
CA ALA A 115 8.00 -8.58 -13.09
C ALA A 115 8.37 -7.84 -14.39
N LYS A 116 7.77 -6.68 -14.66
CA LYS A 116 8.04 -5.87 -15.86
C LYS A 116 9.46 -5.30 -15.96
N ILE A 117 10.14 -5.13 -14.82
CA ILE A 117 11.47 -4.50 -14.80
C ILE A 117 12.61 -5.50 -14.63
N ILE A 118 12.31 -6.78 -14.39
CA ILE A 118 13.31 -7.79 -14.05
C ILE A 118 14.36 -7.99 -15.15
N THR A 119 13.99 -7.75 -16.41
CA THR A 119 14.91 -7.82 -17.57
C THR A 119 15.69 -6.54 -17.84
N ARG A 120 15.34 -5.44 -17.16
CA ARG A 120 16.02 -4.15 -17.31
C ARG A 120 17.15 -3.96 -16.29
N ILE A 121 17.40 -5.00 -15.49
CA ILE A 121 18.28 -4.97 -14.33
C ILE A 121 19.21 -6.20 -14.40
N SER A 122 20.47 -6.00 -14.00
CA SER A 122 21.53 -7.02 -14.06
C SER A 122 22.31 -7.05 -12.74
N GLY A 123 23.04 -8.16 -12.52
CA GLY A 123 23.77 -8.44 -11.26
C GLY A 123 22.84 -8.45 -10.06
N ASP A 124 23.37 -8.36 -8.83
CA ASP A 124 22.69 -8.61 -7.54
C ASP A 124 21.25 -8.09 -7.38
N ARG A 125 20.92 -6.99 -8.06
CA ARG A 125 19.56 -6.44 -8.07
C ARG A 125 18.56 -7.34 -8.78
N LYS A 126 18.97 -8.06 -9.83
CA LYS A 126 18.18 -9.05 -10.54
C LYS A 126 17.92 -10.26 -9.62
N GLU A 127 18.93 -10.79 -8.95
CA GLU A 127 18.77 -11.90 -8.00
C GLU A 127 17.84 -11.52 -6.85
N PHE A 128 17.97 -10.28 -6.33
CA PHE A 128 17.04 -9.76 -5.33
C PHE A 128 15.58 -9.73 -5.81
N LEU A 129 15.35 -9.31 -7.07
CA LEU A 129 14.01 -9.26 -7.66
C LEU A 129 13.45 -10.65 -7.95
N LEU A 130 14.27 -11.58 -8.44
CA LEU A 130 13.89 -12.98 -8.62
C LEU A 130 13.48 -13.60 -7.28
N GLY A 131 14.18 -13.26 -6.18
CA GLY A 131 13.82 -13.65 -4.82
C GLY A 131 12.51 -13.05 -4.29
N GLN A 132 11.80 -12.22 -5.06
CA GLN A 132 10.44 -11.76 -4.71
C GLN A 132 9.34 -12.66 -5.26
N PHE A 133 9.69 -13.67 -6.07
CA PHE A 133 8.74 -14.57 -6.72
C PHE A 133 9.03 -16.04 -6.37
N PRO A 134 8.02 -16.94 -6.45
CA PRO A 134 8.23 -18.38 -6.36
C PRO A 134 9.24 -18.86 -7.41
N ALA A 135 10.11 -19.81 -7.01
CA ALA A 135 11.15 -20.34 -7.89
C ALA A 135 10.55 -20.97 -9.16
N GLU A 136 9.43 -21.65 -9.04
CA GLU A 136 8.75 -22.30 -10.16
C GLU A 136 8.25 -21.30 -11.20
N LEU A 137 7.81 -20.11 -10.77
CA LEU A 137 7.40 -19.04 -11.68
C LEU A 137 8.62 -18.37 -12.32
N CYS A 138 9.70 -18.19 -11.57
CA CYS A 138 10.98 -17.72 -12.12
C CYS A 138 11.50 -18.65 -13.21
N ASP A 139 11.46 -19.97 -12.99
CA ASP A 139 11.91 -20.96 -13.97
C ASP A 139 11.00 -20.98 -15.20
N LYS A 140 9.67 -20.99 -14.99
CA LYS A 140 8.68 -21.00 -16.07
C LYS A 140 8.76 -19.77 -16.98
N TYR A 141 8.97 -18.59 -16.39
CA TYR A 141 8.94 -17.32 -17.10
C TYR A 141 10.34 -16.70 -17.26
N ASN A 142 11.41 -17.46 -17.08
CA ASN A 142 12.80 -16.96 -17.06
C ASN A 142 13.16 -16.09 -18.29
N SER A 143 12.68 -16.48 -19.47
CA SER A 143 12.86 -15.76 -20.74
C SER A 143 11.65 -14.90 -21.15
N ASP A 144 10.59 -14.85 -20.34
CA ASP A 144 9.32 -14.16 -20.64
C ASP A 144 8.80 -13.33 -19.44
N PRO A 145 9.45 -12.19 -19.14
CA PRO A 145 9.02 -11.30 -18.05
C PRO A 145 7.63 -10.69 -18.29
N ASP A 146 7.25 -10.48 -19.54
CA ASP A 146 5.94 -9.93 -19.90
C ASP A 146 4.85 -10.97 -19.63
N GLY A 147 5.13 -12.26 -19.89
CA GLY A 147 4.31 -13.38 -19.45
C GLY A 147 4.15 -13.46 -17.94
N LEU A 148 5.23 -13.25 -17.16
CA LEU A 148 5.14 -13.21 -15.69
C LEU A 148 4.29 -12.03 -15.21
N ALA A 149 4.48 -10.85 -15.79
CA ALA A 149 3.70 -9.66 -15.47
C ALA A 149 2.21 -9.87 -15.81
N LYS A 150 1.92 -10.47 -16.96
CA LYS A 150 0.56 -10.84 -17.39
C LYS A 150 -0.06 -11.87 -16.44
N TYR A 151 0.68 -12.90 -16.03
CA TYR A 151 0.24 -13.87 -15.05
C TYR A 151 -0.22 -13.20 -13.75
N TYR A 152 0.59 -12.30 -13.16
CA TYR A 152 0.18 -11.58 -11.95
C TYR A 152 -0.98 -10.62 -12.19
N GLN A 153 -1.07 -10.02 -13.38
CA GLN A 153 -2.18 -9.12 -13.72
C GLN A 153 -3.50 -9.87 -13.82
N GLU A 154 -3.51 -11.06 -14.43
CA GLU A 154 -4.69 -11.92 -14.55
C GLU A 154 -5.09 -12.55 -13.22
N ASN A 155 -4.12 -12.76 -12.31
CA ASN A 155 -4.35 -13.38 -11.01
C ASN A 155 -4.40 -12.38 -9.84
N ILE A 156 -4.50 -11.08 -10.12
CA ILE A 156 -4.27 -10.01 -9.13
C ILE A 156 -5.18 -10.08 -7.90
N GLU A 157 -6.39 -10.61 -8.05
CA GLU A 157 -7.36 -10.76 -6.96
C GLU A 157 -6.98 -11.86 -5.95
N TRP A 158 -6.10 -12.79 -6.34
CA TRP A 158 -5.63 -13.89 -5.49
C TRP A 158 -4.19 -13.71 -5.01
N VAL A 159 -3.54 -12.62 -5.40
CA VAL A 159 -2.16 -12.34 -4.98
C VAL A 159 -2.13 -12.03 -3.49
N TYR A 160 -1.30 -12.77 -2.77
CA TYR A 160 -0.86 -12.44 -1.41
C TYR A 160 0.66 -12.48 -1.32
N ARG A 161 1.23 -12.08 -0.19
CA ARG A 161 2.68 -12.16 0.02
C ARG A 161 3.02 -12.85 1.33
N ASP A 162 3.60 -14.03 1.21
CA ASP A 162 4.32 -14.72 2.28
C ASP A 162 5.75 -14.93 1.82
N LYS A 163 6.65 -14.03 2.25
CA LYS A 163 8.03 -13.84 1.78
C LYS A 163 8.15 -13.43 0.30
N VAL A 164 7.44 -14.11 -0.60
CA VAL A 164 7.34 -13.89 -2.05
C VAL A 164 5.89 -13.62 -2.46
N PHE A 165 5.68 -13.05 -3.65
CA PHE A 165 4.34 -12.81 -4.20
C PHE A 165 3.75 -14.12 -4.74
N THR A 166 2.68 -14.61 -4.12
CA THR A 166 2.08 -15.91 -4.41
C THR A 166 0.62 -15.73 -4.83
N VAL A 167 0.17 -16.55 -5.78
CA VAL A 167 -1.25 -16.66 -6.14
C VAL A 167 -1.89 -17.74 -5.26
N ASP A 168 -3.00 -17.41 -4.62
CA ASP A 168 -3.69 -18.32 -3.71
C ASP A 168 -4.55 -19.35 -4.46
N GLU A 169 -3.95 -20.49 -4.83
CA GLU A 169 -4.63 -21.57 -5.54
C GLU A 169 -5.68 -22.30 -4.68
N ASP A 170 -5.54 -22.29 -3.35
CA ASP A 170 -6.56 -22.84 -2.45
C ASP A 170 -7.86 -22.02 -2.58
N LEU A 171 -7.74 -20.69 -2.60
CA LEU A 171 -8.88 -19.78 -2.71
C LEU A 171 -9.60 -19.94 -4.07
N LYS A 172 -8.83 -20.15 -5.15
CA LYS A 172 -9.38 -20.44 -6.49
C LYS A 172 -10.10 -21.78 -6.52
N THR A 173 -9.53 -22.82 -5.92
CA THR A 173 -10.15 -24.16 -5.85
C THR A 173 -11.50 -24.13 -5.12
N LEU A 174 -11.65 -23.22 -4.15
CA LEU A 174 -12.93 -22.99 -3.46
C LEU A 174 -13.94 -22.14 -4.26
N GLY A 175 -13.58 -21.68 -5.46
CA GLY A 175 -14.43 -20.83 -6.30
C GLY A 175 -14.65 -19.43 -5.73
N ILE A 176 -13.67 -18.90 -4.99
CA ILE A 176 -13.73 -17.54 -4.44
C ILE A 176 -12.89 -16.62 -5.34
N ASP A 177 -13.48 -15.52 -5.80
CA ASP A 177 -12.89 -14.70 -6.87
C ASP A 177 -11.88 -13.63 -6.39
N SER A 178 -11.71 -13.43 -5.09
CA SER A 178 -10.82 -12.40 -4.56
C SER A 178 -10.46 -12.63 -3.11
N ASN A 179 -9.24 -12.33 -2.70
CA ASN A 179 -8.82 -12.44 -1.30
C ASN A 179 -9.07 -11.18 -0.46
N ARG A 180 -9.53 -10.08 -1.08
CA ARG A 180 -9.66 -8.76 -0.43
C ARG A 180 -11.09 -8.28 -0.18
N LYS A 181 -12.07 -9.08 -0.59
CA LYS A 181 -13.50 -8.81 -0.43
C LYS A 181 -13.98 -9.35 0.92
N VAL A 182 -14.75 -8.59 1.68
CA VAL A 182 -15.27 -9.05 2.99
C VAL A 182 -16.12 -10.31 2.83
N GLU A 183 -16.79 -10.47 1.70
CA GLU A 183 -17.56 -11.66 1.30
C GLU A 183 -16.69 -12.93 1.31
N THR A 184 -15.41 -12.82 0.97
CA THR A 184 -14.46 -13.93 1.04
C THR A 184 -14.29 -14.41 2.46
N LEU A 185 -14.15 -13.48 3.41
CA LEU A 185 -14.00 -13.83 4.81
C LEU A 185 -15.26 -14.53 5.33
N ILE A 186 -16.44 -13.99 5.02
CA ILE A 186 -17.74 -14.61 5.35
C ILE A 186 -17.80 -16.04 4.81
N ARG A 187 -17.45 -16.22 3.52
CA ARG A 187 -17.48 -17.53 2.87
C ARG A 187 -16.53 -18.53 3.52
N LEU A 188 -15.34 -18.11 3.91
CA LEU A 188 -14.38 -18.97 4.60
C LEU A 188 -14.90 -19.44 5.97
N PHE A 189 -15.56 -18.56 6.73
CA PHE A 189 -16.20 -18.97 8.00
C PHE A 189 -17.35 -19.97 7.78
N GLU A 190 -18.16 -19.81 6.73
CA GLU A 190 -19.20 -20.80 6.39
C GLU A 190 -18.59 -22.17 6.07
N LEU A 191 -17.48 -22.19 5.32
CA LEU A 191 -16.79 -23.42 4.91
C LEU A 191 -16.15 -24.17 6.07
N LEU A 192 -15.97 -23.56 7.25
CA LEU A 192 -15.56 -24.29 8.46
C LEU A 192 -16.57 -25.36 8.88
N ASN A 193 -17.86 -25.19 8.54
CA ASN A 193 -18.91 -26.16 8.84
C ASN A 193 -19.01 -27.28 7.77
N ASN A 194 -18.22 -27.21 6.70
CA ASN A 194 -18.18 -28.22 5.65
C ASN A 194 -16.97 -29.16 5.89
N PRO A 195 -17.17 -30.44 6.24
CA PRO A 195 -16.06 -31.36 6.55
C PRO A 195 -15.03 -31.48 5.43
N THR A 196 -15.44 -31.37 4.16
CA THR A 196 -14.56 -31.46 2.98
C THR A 196 -13.65 -30.24 2.85
N HIS A 197 -14.13 -29.05 3.23
CA HIS A 197 -13.40 -27.79 3.03
C HIS A 197 -12.88 -27.16 4.33
N ALA A 198 -13.24 -27.69 5.49
CA ALA A 198 -12.94 -27.08 6.79
C ALA A 198 -11.44 -26.89 7.04
N ALA A 199 -10.60 -27.85 6.64
CA ALA A 199 -9.15 -27.74 6.79
C ALA A 199 -8.56 -26.62 5.92
N THR A 200 -8.95 -26.57 4.64
CA THR A 200 -8.55 -25.50 3.72
C THR A 200 -9.03 -24.14 4.21
N ALA A 201 -10.30 -24.04 4.62
CA ALA A 201 -10.88 -22.81 5.15
C ALA A 201 -10.14 -22.31 6.39
N ARG A 202 -9.75 -23.20 7.32
CA ARG A 202 -8.97 -22.83 8.51
C ARG A 202 -7.61 -22.24 8.15
N ARG A 203 -6.87 -22.89 7.26
CA ARG A 203 -5.58 -22.39 6.77
C ARG A 203 -5.70 -21.03 6.06
N LEU A 204 -6.77 -20.83 5.29
CA LEU A 204 -7.06 -19.55 4.63
C LEU A 204 -7.42 -18.45 5.64
N LEU A 205 -8.20 -18.78 6.67
CA LEU A 205 -8.50 -17.85 7.76
C LEU A 205 -7.23 -17.46 8.52
N ASP A 206 -6.37 -18.42 8.86
CA ASP A 206 -5.09 -18.15 9.53
C ASP A 206 -4.16 -17.24 8.70
N ARG A 207 -4.24 -17.35 7.37
CA ARG A 207 -3.51 -16.50 6.42
C ARG A 207 -4.06 -15.08 6.37
N TYR A 208 -5.38 -14.94 6.24
CA TYR A 208 -6.04 -13.67 5.97
C TYR A 208 -6.54 -12.93 7.21
N THR A 209 -6.36 -13.49 8.41
CA THR A 209 -6.70 -12.85 9.67
C THR A 209 -5.52 -12.90 10.62
N ASP A 210 -5.53 -12.07 11.66
CA ASP A 210 -4.69 -12.31 12.82
C ASP A 210 -5.46 -13.25 13.75
N GLY A 211 -4.87 -14.39 14.12
CA GLY A 211 -5.51 -15.50 14.87
C GLY A 211 -6.13 -15.15 16.24
N HIS A 212 -6.25 -13.86 16.56
CA HIS A 212 -7.02 -13.27 17.64
C HIS A 212 -8.42 -12.78 17.22
N THR A 213 -8.87 -13.01 15.98
CA THR A 213 -10.22 -12.62 15.55
C THR A 213 -11.29 -13.48 16.22
N THR A 214 -11.59 -13.15 17.47
CA THR A 214 -12.82 -13.50 18.20
C THR A 214 -14.00 -12.61 17.78
N PHE A 215 -13.79 -11.72 16.81
CA PHE A 215 -14.80 -10.79 16.32
C PHE A 215 -15.93 -11.55 15.62
N ASN A 216 -17.17 -11.27 16.00
CA ASN A 216 -18.33 -11.83 15.33
C ASN A 216 -18.52 -11.12 13.98
N PHE A 217 -17.88 -11.66 12.95
CA PHE A 217 -17.93 -11.14 11.59
C PHE A 217 -19.34 -10.91 11.04
N LYS A 218 -20.37 -11.62 11.54
CA LYS A 218 -21.76 -11.38 11.12
C LYS A 218 -22.31 -10.04 11.63
N ASN A 219 -21.82 -9.57 12.77
CA ASN A 219 -22.27 -8.35 13.44
C ASN A 219 -21.09 -7.36 13.50
N GLY A 220 -20.84 -6.66 12.38
CA GLY A 220 -19.77 -5.65 12.30
C GLY A 220 -18.93 -5.67 11.02
N CYS A 221 -19.46 -6.22 9.91
CA CYS A 221 -18.80 -6.22 8.60
C CYS A 221 -18.37 -4.83 8.14
N ASP A 222 -19.11 -3.79 8.53
CA ASP A 222 -18.87 -2.38 8.22
C ASP A 222 -17.54 -1.85 8.79
N ARG A 223 -17.02 -2.49 9.84
CA ARG A 223 -15.74 -2.18 10.46
C ARG A 223 -14.57 -2.98 9.89
N ILE A 224 -14.81 -3.85 8.92
CA ILE A 224 -13.78 -4.73 8.38
C ILE A 224 -13.21 -4.11 7.12
N PHE A 225 -11.89 -4.09 7.03
CA PHE A 225 -11.18 -3.69 5.83
C PHE A 225 -10.04 -4.66 5.53
N PHE A 226 -9.68 -4.76 4.27
CA PHE A 226 -8.52 -5.52 3.84
C PHE A 226 -7.34 -4.59 3.56
N THR A 227 -6.14 -5.00 3.94
CA THR A 227 -4.93 -4.23 3.65
C THR A 227 -3.82 -5.10 3.07
N ASP A 228 -3.35 -4.76 1.86
CA ASP A 228 -2.18 -5.42 1.28
C ASP A 228 -0.93 -5.11 2.14
N VAL A 229 -0.73 -3.82 2.45
CA VAL A 229 0.46 -3.34 3.14
C VAL A 229 0.49 -3.71 4.62
N GLY A 230 -0.66 -3.97 5.23
CA GLY A 230 -0.78 -4.54 6.58
C GLY A 230 -0.55 -6.05 6.63
N GLY A 231 -0.08 -6.67 5.55
CA GLY A 231 0.28 -8.09 5.51
C GLY A 231 -0.69 -8.98 4.76
N TYR A 232 -1.51 -8.42 3.85
CA TYR A 232 -2.58 -9.13 3.14
C TYR A 232 -3.61 -9.73 4.08
N LYS A 233 -4.15 -8.91 4.98
CA LYS A 233 -5.07 -9.35 6.02
C LYS A 233 -6.31 -8.49 6.11
N PHE A 234 -7.40 -9.12 6.53
CA PHE A 234 -8.57 -8.45 7.06
C PHE A 234 -8.28 -7.97 8.48
N MET A 235 -8.59 -6.71 8.71
CA MET A 235 -8.42 -6.01 9.97
C MET A 235 -9.77 -5.44 10.40
N VAL A 236 -9.93 -5.25 11.72
CA VAL A 236 -11.14 -4.66 12.29
C VAL A 236 -10.81 -3.27 12.82
N VAL A 237 -11.51 -2.26 12.32
CA VAL A 237 -11.43 -0.90 12.86
C VAL A 237 -11.93 -0.90 14.31
N PRO A 238 -11.25 -0.26 15.28
CA PRO A 238 -11.73 -0.16 16.65
C PRO A 238 -13.10 0.54 16.74
N GLU A 239 -13.86 0.21 17.78
CA GLU A 239 -15.19 0.80 18.00
C GLU A 239 -15.09 2.31 18.22
N GLY A 240 -16.00 3.07 17.62
CA GLY A 240 -16.01 4.54 17.67
C GLY A 240 -14.86 5.24 16.95
N TYR A 241 -13.94 4.50 16.31
CA TYR A 241 -12.80 5.12 15.63
C TYR A 241 -13.22 5.96 14.41
N LEU A 242 -14.22 5.50 13.64
CA LEU A 242 -14.71 6.21 12.46
C LEU A 242 -15.76 7.26 12.77
N ASP A 243 -16.27 7.31 14.00
CA ASP A 243 -17.26 8.30 14.40
C ASP A 243 -16.67 9.70 14.22
N THR A 244 -17.42 10.55 13.52
CA THR A 244 -17.13 11.98 13.42
C THR A 244 -17.48 12.62 14.76
N LYS A 245 -16.49 13.19 15.44
CA LYS A 245 -16.72 14.12 16.55
C LYS A 245 -17.28 15.43 16.02
#